data_AF-M2RA00-F1
#
_entry.id   AF-M2RA00-F1
#
_cell.length_a   1.000
_cell.length_b   1.000
_cell.length_c   1.000
_cell.angle_alpha   90.00
_cell.angle_beta   90.00
_cell.angle_gamma   90.00
#
_symmetry.space_group_name_H-M   'P 1'
#
loop_
_entity.id
_entity.type
_entity.pdbx_description
1 polymer ?
#
loop_
_entity_poly.entity_id
_entity_poly.type
_entity_poly.pdbx_seq_one_letter_code
_entity_poly.pdbx_strand_id
1 'polypeptide(L)'
;MNTISKGDWLMNQDIGSVHSSSPNSVLTVTTDMSFVGSNVSSEIVTYLMTATISTYCSLAGAVIVLFDHLETIPSEVEVIWRRKFSSVTLLFHFNRWTIFTWAALQFVGFVPWTTFPVCFGMETLGRIIALILFVNWAVFSAVRAYAVSGGSSSLAFSVLALSMVPVGTNSFSYFVSESYGVVDFPGIGAQCVTNSSLSELSIRNCKAAGHFVCIRI
;
A
#
# COMPACT_ATOMS: atom_id res chain seq x y z
N MET A 1 32.25 25.84 -55.65
CA MET A 1 31.60 24.71 -56.34
C MET A 1 31.53 23.57 -55.35
N ASN A 2 30.46 23.54 -54.55
CA ASN A 2 29.26 22.70 -54.74
C ASN A 2 29.65 21.22 -54.59
N THR A 3 29.20 20.47 -53.59
CA THR A 3 27.79 20.27 -53.23
C THR A 3 27.59 19.82 -51.78
N ILE A 4 26.50 20.32 -51.18
CA ILE A 4 25.83 19.80 -49.98
C ILE A 4 24.70 18.88 -50.47
N SER A 5 24.48 17.71 -49.85
CA SER A 5 23.12 17.21 -49.53
C SER A 5 23.16 15.88 -48.73
N LYS A 6 22.44 15.90 -47.59
CA LYS A 6 21.59 14.87 -46.94
C LYS A 6 22.06 13.41 -47.02
N GLY A 7 22.27 12.67 -45.94
CA GLY A 7 21.65 12.71 -44.61
C GLY A 7 21.30 11.26 -44.29
N ASP A 8 21.61 10.78 -43.08
CA ASP A 8 20.93 9.64 -42.46
C ASP A 8 21.38 9.52 -40.99
N TRP A 9 20.38 9.54 -40.12
CA TRP A 9 20.48 9.23 -38.71
C TRP A 9 20.88 7.76 -38.54
N LEU A 10 21.70 7.40 -37.55
CA LEU A 10 21.57 6.19 -36.74
C LEU A 10 22.73 6.05 -35.71
N MET A 11 22.33 5.83 -34.46
CA MET A 11 22.96 4.99 -33.41
C MET A 11 24.32 5.36 -32.80
N ASN A 12 24.17 6.03 -31.65
CA ASN A 12 24.81 5.80 -30.35
C ASN A 12 25.29 4.35 -30.07
N GLN A 13 26.58 4.16 -29.75
CA GLN A 13 27.09 3.21 -28.75
C GLN A 13 28.62 3.34 -28.65
N ASP A 14 29.13 3.96 -27.58
CA ASP A 14 30.51 3.74 -27.15
C ASP A 14 30.53 3.39 -25.66
N ILE A 15 30.91 2.13 -25.41
CA ILE A 15 31.09 1.50 -24.11
C ILE A 15 32.47 1.92 -23.60
N GLY A 16 32.49 2.80 -22.60
CA GLY A 16 33.71 3.21 -21.90
C GLY A 16 34.23 2.10 -20.98
N SER A 17 35.45 1.66 -21.26
CA SER A 17 36.21 0.62 -20.57
C SER A 17 36.71 1.05 -19.18
N VAL A 18 36.69 0.11 -18.24
CA VAL A 18 37.23 0.25 -16.88
C VAL A 18 38.75 0.06 -16.91
N HIS A 19 39.50 1.07 -16.47
CA HIS A 19 40.92 0.94 -16.12
C HIS A 19 41.11 1.31 -14.65
N SER A 20 41.65 0.37 -13.87
CA SER A 20 41.94 0.51 -12.45
C SER A 20 43.30 1.19 -12.25
N SER A 21 43.38 2.20 -11.39
CA SER A 21 44.61 2.53 -10.65
C SER A 21 44.40 3.52 -9.49
N SER A 22 44.92 3.11 -8.34
CA SER A 22 45.34 3.88 -7.15
C SER A 22 44.33 4.09 -5.98
N PRO A 23 44.74 3.77 -4.73
CA PRO A 23 43.96 3.97 -3.51
C PRO A 23 44.23 5.38 -2.93
N ASN A 24 43.24 5.96 -2.25
CA ASN A 24 43.30 7.21 -1.44
C ASN A 24 42.48 8.41 -1.96
N SER A 25 41.29 8.19 -2.52
CA SER A 25 40.26 9.23 -2.56
C SER A 25 39.19 8.94 -1.51
N VAL A 26 39.11 9.83 -0.52
CA VAL A 26 37.98 10.01 0.38
C VAL A 26 36.69 10.01 -0.45
N LEU A 27 35.76 9.11 -0.14
CA LEU A 27 34.41 9.09 -0.71
C LEU A 27 33.66 10.35 -0.23
N THR A 28 33.93 11.48 -0.87
CA THR A 28 32.95 12.56 -0.92
C THR A 28 31.78 12.05 -1.74
N VAL A 29 30.76 11.56 -1.05
CA VAL A 29 29.43 11.34 -1.61
C VAL A 29 28.92 12.71 -2.04
N THR A 30 29.18 13.08 -3.30
CA THR A 30 28.46 14.17 -3.92
C THR A 30 27.00 13.70 -3.98
N THR A 31 26.14 14.35 -3.21
CA THR A 31 24.70 14.32 -3.46
C THR A 31 24.47 15.04 -4.78
N ASP A 32 24.77 14.36 -5.88
CA ASP A 32 24.49 14.82 -7.22
C ASP A 32 22.97 14.82 -7.40
N MET A 33 22.37 15.97 -7.09
CA MET A 33 21.01 16.35 -7.50
C MET A 33 20.83 16.34 -9.03
N SER A 34 21.87 16.03 -9.81
CA SER A 34 21.92 16.09 -11.26
C SER A 34 21.38 14.82 -11.96
N PHE A 35 21.18 13.70 -11.25
CA PHE A 35 20.67 12.46 -11.87
C PHE A 35 19.14 12.26 -11.77
N VAL A 36 18.45 13.10 -11.02
CA VAL A 36 16.98 13.08 -10.94
C VAL A 36 16.45 13.82 -12.16
N GLY A 37 16.09 13.10 -13.22
CA GLY A 37 15.39 13.67 -14.37
C GLY A 37 14.21 14.55 -13.90
N SER A 38 13.91 15.63 -14.60
CA SER A 38 12.85 16.59 -14.22
C SER A 38 11.46 15.96 -14.03
N ASN A 39 11.23 14.82 -14.68
CA ASN A 39 10.06 13.97 -14.48
C ASN A 39 10.07 13.27 -13.09
N VAL A 40 11.20 12.73 -12.67
CA VAL A 40 11.34 11.98 -11.41
C VAL A 40 11.07 12.88 -10.20
N SER A 41 11.55 14.13 -10.20
CA SER A 41 11.28 15.07 -9.09
C SER A 41 9.79 15.39 -8.94
N SER A 42 9.06 15.58 -10.05
CA SER A 42 7.61 15.85 -10.02
C SER A 42 6.78 14.63 -9.59
N GLU A 43 7.19 13.42 -9.99
CA GLU A 43 6.55 12.17 -9.58
C GLU A 43 6.70 11.93 -8.07
N ILE A 44 7.90 12.19 -7.52
CA ILE A 44 8.17 12.04 -6.08
C ILE A 44 7.29 13.00 -5.27
N VAL A 45 7.20 14.27 -5.68
CA VAL A 45 6.34 15.26 -5.00
C VAL A 45 4.88 14.79 -5.05
N THR A 46 4.40 14.33 -6.20
CA THR A 46 3.03 13.83 -6.36
C THR A 46 2.75 12.61 -5.47
N TYR A 47 3.69 11.67 -5.40
CA TYR A 47 3.62 10.52 -4.52
C TYR A 47 3.54 10.93 -3.05
N LEU A 48 4.41 11.82 -2.59
CA LEU A 48 4.43 12.29 -1.20
C LEU A 48 3.14 12.99 -0.81
N MET A 49 2.60 13.83 -1.70
CA MET A 49 1.32 14.50 -1.46
C MET A 49 0.18 13.48 -1.35
N THR A 50 0.13 12.50 -2.25
CA THR A 50 -0.90 11.44 -2.24
C THR A 50 -0.80 10.56 -0.99
N ALA A 51 0.42 10.16 -0.61
CA ALA A 51 0.68 9.37 0.60
C ALA A 51 0.31 10.13 1.88
N THR A 52 0.65 11.42 1.93
CA THR A 52 0.32 12.30 3.07
C THR A 52 -1.19 12.48 3.20
N ILE A 53 -1.91 12.72 2.10
CA ILE A 53 -3.37 12.82 2.14
C ILE A 53 -4.01 11.50 2.59
N SER A 54 -3.55 10.38 2.02
CA SER A 54 -4.06 9.04 2.37
C SER A 54 -3.87 8.74 3.86
N THR A 55 -2.68 9.02 4.40
CA THR A 55 -2.37 8.78 5.81
C THR A 55 -3.21 9.65 6.75
N TYR A 56 -3.41 10.94 6.44
CA TYR A 56 -4.29 11.79 7.24
C TYR A 56 -5.75 11.33 7.21
N CYS A 57 -6.28 10.94 6.04
CA CYS A 57 -7.63 10.40 5.91
C CYS A 57 -7.80 9.11 6.72
N SER A 58 -6.84 8.19 6.63
CA SER A 58 -6.85 6.94 7.38
C SER A 58 -6.76 7.18 8.89
N LEU A 59 -5.92 8.12 9.34
CA LEU A 59 -5.83 8.49 10.76
C LEU A 59 -7.12 9.10 11.28
N ALA A 60 -7.74 10.02 10.53
CA ALA A 60 -9.02 10.59 10.92
C ALA A 60 -10.07 9.49 11.11
N GLY A 61 -10.12 8.53 10.18
CA GLY A 61 -10.96 7.34 10.31
C GLY A 61 -10.61 6.49 11.53
N ALA A 62 -9.32 6.23 11.76
CA ALA A 62 -8.85 5.44 12.90
C ALA A 62 -9.20 6.09 14.25
N VAL A 63 -9.09 7.42 14.37
CA VAL A 63 -9.46 8.16 15.58
C VAL A 63 -10.96 8.05 15.86
N ILE A 64 -11.80 8.21 14.83
CA ILE A 64 -13.25 8.04 14.98
C ILE A 64 -13.58 6.62 15.45
N VAL A 65 -12.95 5.61 14.83
CA VAL A 65 -13.12 4.21 15.23
C VAL A 65 -12.73 4.00 16.68
N LEU A 66 -11.56 4.51 17.12
CA LEU A 66 -11.11 4.36 18.50
C LEU A 66 -12.06 5.04 19.48
N PHE A 67 -12.53 6.24 19.14
CA PHE A 67 -13.49 6.97 19.97
C PHE A 67 -14.79 6.19 20.14
N ASP A 68 -15.36 5.70 19.04
CA ASP A 68 -16.57 4.86 19.04
C ASP A 68 -16.37 3.59 19.88
N HIS A 69 -15.19 2.95 19.79
CA HIS A 69 -14.87 1.77 20.62
C HIS A 69 -14.83 2.12 22.12
N LEU A 70 -14.18 3.21 22.49
CA LEU A 70 -14.06 3.61 23.89
C LEU A 70 -15.42 3.92 24.52
N GLU A 71 -16.32 4.57 23.78
CA GLU A 71 -17.67 4.88 24.29
C GLU A 71 -18.56 3.63 24.38
N THR A 72 -18.42 2.68 23.45
CA THR A 72 -19.32 1.52 23.35
C THR A 72 -18.92 0.33 24.24
N ILE A 73 -17.63 0.15 24.55
CA ILE A 73 -17.10 -0.91 25.44
C ILE A 73 -17.89 -1.09 26.74
N PRO A 74 -18.14 -0.05 27.57
CA PRO A 74 -18.79 -0.23 28.87
C PRO A 74 -20.18 -0.85 28.73
N SER A 75 -20.95 -0.39 27.75
CA SER A 75 -22.31 -0.89 27.48
C SER A 75 -22.30 -2.33 26.95
N GLU A 76 -21.32 -2.71 26.12
CA GLU A 76 -21.29 -4.06 25.57
C GLU A 76 -20.78 -5.10 26.56
N VAL A 77 -19.88 -4.73 27.48
CA VAL A 77 -19.45 -5.63 28.56
C VAL A 77 -20.65 -5.98 29.44
N GLU A 78 -21.55 -5.03 29.69
CA GLU A 78 -22.74 -5.28 30.48
C GLU A 78 -23.76 -6.17 29.74
N VAL A 79 -24.04 -5.87 28.46
CA VAL A 79 -25.15 -6.49 27.70
C VAL A 79 -24.74 -7.77 26.96
N ILE A 80 -23.54 -7.78 26.36
CA ILE A 80 -23.10 -8.84 25.44
C ILE A 80 -22.24 -9.86 26.16
N TRP A 81 -21.28 -9.43 26.99
CA TRP A 81 -20.31 -10.35 27.60
C TRP A 81 -20.93 -11.23 28.70
N ARG A 82 -22.06 -10.81 29.27
CA ARG A 82 -22.81 -11.61 30.27
C ARG A 82 -23.74 -12.64 29.64
N ARG A 83 -23.93 -12.63 28.31
CA ARG A 83 -24.85 -13.54 27.60
C ARG A 83 -24.12 -14.81 27.14
N LYS A 84 -24.86 -15.91 26.98
CA LYS A 84 -24.33 -17.16 26.42
C LYS A 84 -23.74 -16.93 25.02
N PHE A 85 -22.56 -17.50 24.76
CA PHE A 85 -21.91 -17.47 23.45
C PHE A 85 -22.86 -17.99 22.36
N SER A 86 -23.18 -17.12 21.40
CA SER A 86 -23.95 -17.43 20.19
C SER A 86 -23.12 -17.08 18.97
N SER A 87 -23.41 -17.69 17.81
CA SER A 87 -22.74 -17.38 16.54
C SER A 87 -22.84 -15.89 16.17
N VAL A 88 -23.93 -15.23 16.57
CA VAL A 88 -24.11 -13.77 16.37
C VAL A 88 -23.13 -12.97 17.23
N THR A 89 -22.91 -13.39 18.47
CA THR A 89 -21.94 -12.76 19.40
C THR A 89 -20.51 -12.93 18.90
N LEU A 90 -20.18 -14.10 18.35
CA LEU A 90 -18.86 -14.35 17.76
C LEU A 90 -18.60 -13.46 16.55
N LEU A 91 -19.56 -13.37 15.64
CA LEU A 91 -19.46 -12.52 14.44
C LEU A 91 -19.29 -11.04 14.82
N PHE A 92 -20.03 -10.58 15.82
CA PHE A 92 -19.92 -9.23 16.35
C PHE A 92 -18.51 -8.94 16.90
N HIS A 93 -17.98 -9.81 17.76
CA HIS A 93 -16.63 -9.65 18.28
C HIS A 93 -15.57 -9.68 17.19
N PHE A 94 -15.69 -10.62 16.25
CA PHE A 94 -14.74 -10.74 15.15
C PHE A 94 -14.69 -9.46 14.32
N ASN A 95 -15.85 -8.92 13.92
CA ASN A 95 -15.90 -7.67 13.19
C ASN A 95 -15.28 -6.52 13.97
N ARG A 96 -15.62 -6.40 15.25
CA ARG A 96 -15.13 -5.32 16.11
C ARG A 96 -13.63 -5.36 16.31
N TRP A 97 -13.07 -6.51 16.67
CA TRP A 97 -11.62 -6.66 16.82
C TRP A 97 -10.87 -6.48 15.50
N THR A 98 -11.48 -6.85 14.37
CA THR A 98 -10.89 -6.59 13.05
C THR A 98 -10.79 -5.09 12.79
N ILE A 99 -11.86 -4.32 13.05
CA ILE A 99 -11.87 -2.86 12.85
C ILE A 99 -10.86 -2.18 13.78
N PHE A 100 -10.79 -2.61 15.05
CA PHE A 100 -9.80 -2.11 16.00
C PHE A 100 -8.36 -2.40 15.55
N THR A 101 -8.09 -3.62 15.09
CA THR A 101 -6.76 -4.02 14.59
C THR A 101 -6.38 -3.19 13.36
N TRP A 102 -7.32 -2.96 12.44
CA TRP A 102 -7.11 -2.07 11.30
C TRP A 102 -6.74 -0.66 11.76
N ALA A 103 -7.48 -0.07 12.70
CA ALA A 103 -7.19 1.26 13.23
C ALA A 103 -5.81 1.30 13.88
N ALA A 104 -5.45 0.30 14.69
CA ALA A 104 -4.13 0.19 15.31
C ALA A 104 -3.00 0.15 14.25
N LEU A 105 -3.19 -0.59 13.15
CA LEU A 105 -2.23 -0.61 12.05
C LEU A 105 -2.07 0.74 11.36
N GLN A 106 -3.12 1.56 11.27
CA GLN A 106 -3.00 2.92 10.71
C GLN A 106 -2.09 3.82 11.55
N PHE A 107 -2.14 3.70 12.88
CA PHE A 107 -1.20 4.43 13.77
C PHE A 107 0.23 3.94 13.61
N VAL A 108 0.41 2.63 13.44
CA VAL A 108 1.72 2.01 13.27
C VAL A 108 2.32 2.39 11.90
N GLY A 109 1.49 2.61 10.88
CA GLY A 109 1.90 3.10 9.56
C GLY A 109 2.56 4.49 9.54
N PHE A 110 2.48 5.28 10.62
CA PHE A 110 3.20 6.56 10.75
C PHE A 110 4.69 6.40 11.03
N VAL A 111 5.13 5.20 11.41
CA VAL A 111 6.55 4.92 11.66
C VAL A 111 7.22 4.62 10.32
N PRO A 112 8.27 5.37 9.92
CA PRO A 112 8.99 5.09 8.68
C PRO A 112 9.70 3.74 8.79
N TRP A 113 9.21 2.74 8.06
CA TRP A 113 9.82 1.41 8.01
C TRP A 113 11.02 1.42 7.08
N THR A 114 12.21 1.54 7.65
CA THR A 114 13.47 1.63 6.88
C THR A 114 13.98 0.28 6.39
N THR A 115 13.45 -0.83 6.93
CA THR A 115 13.87 -2.19 6.58
C THR A 115 12.85 -2.89 5.70
N PHE A 116 13.31 -3.49 4.60
CA PHE A 116 12.49 -4.26 3.66
C PHE A 116 11.55 -5.30 4.30
N PRO A 117 12.01 -6.22 5.19
CA PRO A 117 11.12 -7.25 5.75
C PRO A 117 9.95 -6.67 6.55
N VAL A 118 10.17 -5.55 7.23
CA VAL A 118 9.12 -4.88 8.01
C VAL A 118 8.18 -4.12 7.09
N CYS A 119 8.70 -3.39 6.08
CA CYS A 119 7.89 -2.77 5.03
C CYS A 119 6.93 -3.78 4.37
N PHE A 120 7.48 -4.90 3.90
CA PHE A 120 6.69 -5.97 3.29
C PHE A 120 5.66 -6.56 4.25
N GLY A 121 6.09 -6.89 5.48
CA GLY A 121 5.21 -7.50 6.48
C GLY A 121 4.05 -6.59 6.87
N MET A 122 4.32 -5.31 7.13
CA MET A 122 3.30 -4.34 7.55
C MET A 122 2.29 -4.03 6.46
N GLU A 123 2.76 -3.84 5.22
CA GLU A 123 1.88 -3.65 4.05
C GLU A 123 0.99 -4.88 3.82
N THR A 124 1.59 -6.07 3.88
CA THR A 124 0.87 -7.34 3.69
C THR A 124 -0.19 -7.53 4.78
N LEU A 125 0.16 -7.30 6.04
CA LEU A 125 -0.78 -7.39 7.17
C LEU A 125 -1.94 -6.40 7.03
N GLY A 126 -1.64 -5.15 6.67
CA GLY A 126 -2.67 -4.13 6.43
C GLY A 126 -3.66 -4.53 5.35
N ARG A 127 -3.17 -5.10 4.23
CA ARG A 127 -4.00 -5.59 3.12
C ARG A 127 -4.83 -6.80 3.49
N ILE A 128 -4.27 -7.76 4.22
CA ILE A 128 -5.02 -8.92 4.73
C ILE A 128 -6.18 -8.47 5.62
N ILE A 129 -5.93 -7.55 6.55
CA ILE A 129 -6.97 -7.04 7.45
C ILE A 129 -8.03 -6.26 6.67
N ALA A 130 -7.65 -5.47 5.66
CA ALA A 130 -8.60 -4.80 4.78
C ALA A 130 -9.51 -5.79 4.03
N LEU A 131 -8.96 -6.90 3.51
CA LEU A 131 -9.75 -7.96 2.87
C LEU A 131 -10.73 -8.63 3.85
N ILE A 132 -10.30 -8.88 5.08
CA ILE A 132 -11.18 -9.41 6.13
C ILE A 132 -12.32 -8.42 6.42
N LEU A 133 -12.06 -7.12 6.43
CA LEU A 133 -13.11 -6.11 6.59
C LEU A 133 -14.11 -6.13 5.42
N PHE A 134 -13.65 -6.24 4.17
CA PHE A 134 -14.55 -6.38 3.03
C PHE A 134 -15.43 -7.63 3.11
N VAL A 135 -14.88 -8.76 3.56
CA VAL A 135 -15.65 -9.99 3.79
C VAL A 135 -16.69 -9.76 4.88
N ASN A 136 -16.33 -9.13 6.00
CA ASN A 136 -17.28 -8.77 7.05
C ASN A 136 -18.42 -7.91 6.47
N TRP A 137 -18.10 -6.87 5.70
CA TRP A 137 -19.09 -5.99 5.09
C TRP A 137 -20.02 -6.74 4.13
N ALA A 138 -19.50 -7.67 3.34
CA ALA A 138 -20.29 -8.53 2.46
C ALA A 138 -21.26 -9.41 3.26
N VAL A 139 -20.79 -10.04 4.34
CA VAL A 139 -21.62 -10.90 5.21
C VAL A 139 -22.73 -10.08 5.88
N PHE A 140 -22.43 -8.93 6.48
CA PHE A 140 -23.45 -8.08 7.10
C PHE A 140 -24.46 -7.54 6.09
N SER A 141 -24.03 -7.27 4.85
CA SER A 141 -24.93 -6.83 3.78
C SER A 141 -25.87 -7.95 3.36
N ALA A 142 -25.36 -9.17 3.20
CA ALA A 142 -26.17 -10.35 2.86
C ALA A 142 -27.18 -10.72 3.97
N VAL A 143 -26.76 -10.68 5.24
CA VAL A 143 -27.66 -10.95 6.38
C VAL A 143 -28.79 -9.91 6.47
N ARG A 144 -28.46 -8.62 6.26
CA ARG A 144 -29.47 -7.56 6.22
C ARG A 144 -30.44 -7.75 5.05
N ALA A 145 -29.93 -8.10 3.86
CA ALA A 145 -30.77 -8.41 2.72
C ALA A 145 -31.67 -9.62 2.98
N TYR A 146 -31.18 -10.66 3.63
CA TYR A 146 -31.95 -11.84 4.01
C TYR A 146 -33.13 -11.50 4.94
N ALA A 147 -32.87 -10.66 5.94
CA ALA A 147 -33.89 -10.22 6.89
C ALA A 147 -34.98 -9.37 6.22
N VAL A 148 -34.60 -8.43 5.34
CA VAL A 148 -35.54 -7.57 4.61
C VAL A 148 -36.35 -8.36 3.59
N SER A 149 -35.74 -9.37 2.96
CA SER A 149 -36.38 -10.17 1.90
C SER A 149 -37.29 -11.28 2.43
N GLY A 150 -37.68 -11.22 3.71
CA GLY A 150 -38.62 -12.18 4.33
C GLY A 150 -38.09 -13.61 4.41
N GLY A 151 -36.77 -13.80 4.46
CA GLY A 151 -36.14 -15.13 4.54
C GLY A 151 -35.84 -15.80 3.20
N SER A 152 -35.90 -15.07 2.07
CA SER A 152 -35.51 -15.60 0.77
C SER A 152 -33.98 -15.63 0.58
N SER A 153 -33.41 -16.83 0.64
CA SER A 153 -31.94 -17.03 0.54
C SER A 153 -31.35 -16.66 -0.83
N SER A 154 -32.16 -16.68 -1.89
CA SER A 154 -31.70 -16.36 -3.25
C SER A 154 -31.21 -14.90 -3.36
N LEU A 155 -31.98 -13.95 -2.83
CA LEU A 155 -31.60 -12.53 -2.83
C LEU A 155 -30.39 -12.27 -1.94
N ALA A 156 -30.33 -12.93 -0.78
CA ALA A 156 -29.16 -12.84 0.10
C ALA A 156 -27.89 -13.34 -0.59
N PHE A 157 -27.98 -14.43 -1.35
CA PHE A 157 -26.85 -14.96 -2.12
C PHE A 157 -26.43 -14.01 -3.25
N SER A 158 -27.37 -13.41 -3.97
CA SER A 158 -27.04 -12.40 -4.99
C SER A 158 -26.32 -11.20 -4.40
N VAL A 159 -26.76 -10.71 -3.23
CA VAL A 159 -26.09 -9.60 -2.52
C VAL A 159 -24.70 -10.02 -2.04
N LEU A 160 -24.56 -11.24 -1.52
CA LEU A 160 -23.26 -11.78 -1.09
C LEU A 160 -22.30 -11.88 -2.28
N ALA A 161 -22.75 -12.46 -3.39
CA ALA A 161 -21.94 -12.65 -4.60
C ALA A 161 -21.49 -11.29 -5.18
N LEU A 162 -22.39 -10.31 -5.25
CA LEU A 162 -22.06 -8.98 -5.72
C LEU A 162 -21.09 -8.26 -4.78
N SER A 163 -21.25 -8.44 -3.46
CA SER A 163 -20.35 -7.86 -2.46
C SER A 163 -18.99 -8.55 -2.37
N MET A 164 -18.84 -9.76 -2.93
CA MET A 164 -17.56 -10.49 -2.99
C MET A 164 -16.66 -10.00 -4.12
N VAL A 165 -17.22 -9.35 -5.15
CA VAL A 165 -16.46 -8.78 -6.27
C VAL A 165 -15.29 -7.90 -5.79
N PRO A 166 -15.49 -6.88 -4.92
CA PRO A 166 -14.37 -6.07 -4.43
C PRO A 166 -13.33 -6.88 -3.65
N VAL A 167 -13.71 -7.96 -2.96
CA VAL A 167 -12.74 -8.83 -2.27
C VAL A 167 -11.80 -9.49 -3.29
N GLY A 168 -12.38 -10.06 -4.34
CA GLY A 168 -11.62 -10.71 -5.41
C GLY A 168 -10.72 -9.72 -6.15
N THR A 169 -11.26 -8.58 -6.60
CA THR A 169 -10.48 -7.56 -7.32
C THR A 169 -9.33 -7.02 -6.48
N ASN A 170 -9.58 -6.63 -5.22
CA ASN A 170 -8.52 -6.11 -4.35
C ASN A 170 -7.46 -7.17 -4.05
N SER A 171 -7.85 -8.43 -3.81
CA SER A 171 -6.89 -9.51 -3.57
C SER A 171 -5.96 -9.74 -4.76
N PHE A 172 -6.49 -9.74 -5.99
CA PHE A 172 -5.69 -9.90 -7.19
C PHE A 172 -4.72 -8.74 -7.40
N SER A 173 -5.19 -7.52 -7.19
CA SER A 173 -4.33 -6.33 -7.24
C SER A 173 -3.19 -6.41 -6.23
N TYR A 174 -3.48 -6.76 -4.97
CA TYR A 174 -2.51 -6.74 -3.89
C TYR A 174 -1.43 -7.83 -3.97
N PHE A 175 -1.79 -9.04 -4.42
CA PHE A 175 -0.87 -10.18 -4.37
C PHE A 175 -0.24 -10.53 -5.72
N VAL A 176 -0.87 -10.20 -6.84
CA VAL A 176 -0.38 -10.61 -8.17
C VAL A 176 0.20 -9.43 -8.94
N SER A 177 -0.44 -8.27 -8.82
CA SER A 177 -0.08 -7.10 -9.62
C SER A 177 0.94 -6.20 -8.93
N GLU A 178 1.04 -6.29 -7.61
CA GLU A 178 1.89 -5.42 -6.82
C GLU A 178 3.26 -6.02 -6.51
N SER A 179 4.27 -5.16 -6.48
CA SER A 179 5.62 -5.49 -6.05
C SER A 179 6.10 -4.41 -5.09
N TYR A 180 6.87 -4.83 -4.09
CA TYR A 180 7.33 -3.98 -3.01
C TYR A 180 8.82 -3.66 -3.15
N GLY A 181 9.20 -2.47 -2.70
CA GLY A 181 10.59 -2.11 -2.50
C GLY A 181 10.76 -0.99 -1.48
N VAL A 182 11.99 -0.78 -1.06
CA VAL A 182 12.38 0.35 -0.21
C VAL A 182 13.25 1.26 -1.06
N VAL A 183 13.00 2.57 -1.00
CA VAL A 183 13.77 3.61 -1.69
C VAL A 183 14.18 4.70 -0.73
N ASP A 184 15.41 5.19 -0.86
CA ASP A 184 15.89 6.33 -0.09
C ASP A 184 15.59 7.64 -0.84
N PHE A 185 14.79 8.50 -0.21
CA PHE A 185 14.54 9.84 -0.74
C PHE A 185 15.38 10.88 0.03
N PRO A 186 16.02 11.82 -0.68
CA PRO A 186 16.81 12.87 -0.04
C PRO A 186 15.93 13.74 0.86
N GLY A 187 16.30 13.88 2.13
CA GLY A 187 15.61 14.72 3.13
C GLY A 187 14.55 14.02 3.98
N ILE A 188 13.99 12.88 3.53
CA ILE A 188 12.93 12.14 4.24
C ILE A 188 13.30 10.68 4.57
N GLY A 189 14.44 10.19 4.08
CA GLY A 189 14.97 8.85 4.37
C GLY A 189 14.31 7.74 3.56
N ALA A 190 14.55 6.50 3.99
CA ALA A 190 14.01 5.28 3.37
C ALA A 190 12.49 5.21 3.50
N GLN A 191 11.80 4.96 2.39
CA GLN A 191 10.35 4.82 2.30
C GLN A 191 9.97 3.50 1.62
N CYS A 192 8.87 2.90 2.05
CA CYS A 192 8.28 1.70 1.47
C CYS A 192 7.42 2.09 0.26
N VAL A 193 7.73 1.56 -0.92
CA VAL A 193 7.05 1.89 -2.18
C VAL A 193 6.53 0.65 -2.89
N THR A 194 5.40 0.81 -3.56
CA THR A 194 4.83 -0.18 -4.48
C THR A 194 5.05 0.22 -5.93
N ASN A 195 5.02 -0.75 -6.84
CA ASN A 195 5.06 -0.48 -8.29
C ASN A 195 3.91 0.39 -8.81
N SER A 196 2.77 0.45 -8.10
CA SER A 196 1.65 1.33 -8.43
C SER A 196 1.90 2.80 -8.07
N SER A 197 2.90 3.08 -7.25
CA SER A 197 3.19 4.42 -6.72
C SER A 197 4.15 5.25 -7.58
N LEU A 198 4.96 4.60 -8.42
CA LEU A 198 6.00 5.23 -9.23
C LEU A 198 5.98 4.67 -10.65
N SER A 199 6.32 5.49 -11.65
CA SER A 199 6.41 5.02 -13.04
C SER A 199 7.51 3.96 -13.21
N GLU A 200 7.36 3.04 -14.17
CA GLU A 200 8.37 2.02 -14.44
C GLU A 200 9.75 2.61 -14.78
N LEU A 201 9.77 3.81 -15.39
CA LEU A 201 10.98 4.55 -15.69
C LEU A 201 11.68 5.02 -14.41
N SER A 202 10.91 5.56 -13.45
CA SER A 202 11.44 5.98 -12.15
C SER A 202 11.93 4.80 -11.33
N ILE A 203 11.24 3.67 -11.37
CA ILE A 203 11.71 2.42 -10.74
C ILE A 203 13.03 1.95 -11.35
N ARG A 204 13.17 1.97 -12.68
CA ARG A 204 14.43 1.62 -13.36
C ARG A 204 15.58 2.56 -12.98
N ASN A 205 15.32 3.87 -12.93
CA ASN A 205 16.32 4.86 -12.57
C ASN A 205 16.79 4.71 -11.11
N CYS A 206 15.87 4.45 -10.17
CA CYS A 206 16.22 4.19 -8.76
C CYS A 206 16.95 2.86 -8.56
N LYS A 207 16.59 1.83 -9.33
CA LYS A 207 17.29 0.54 -9.32
C LYS A 207 18.72 0.67 -9.84
N ALA A 208 18.93 1.48 -10.88
CA ALA A 208 20.27 1.77 -11.41
C ALA A 208 21.15 2.54 -10.40
N ALA A 209 20.53 3.34 -9.52
CA ALA A 209 21.22 4.03 -8.43
C ALA A 209 21.57 3.14 -7.22
N GLY A 210 21.22 1.84 -7.25
CA GLY A 210 21.55 0.89 -6.17
C GLY A 210 20.63 0.94 -4.94
N HIS A 211 19.53 1.69 -5.00
CA HIS A 211 18.63 1.95 -3.86
C HIS A 211 17.35 1.11 -3.84
N PHE A 212 17.22 0.02 -4.64
CA PHE A 212 15.94 -0.70 -4.78
C PHE A 212 16.10 -2.23 -4.62
N VAL A 213 15.40 -2.82 -3.65
CA VAL A 213 15.17 -4.28 -3.56
C VAL A 213 13.75 -4.57 -4.05
N CYS A 214 13.60 -5.12 -5.26
CA CYS A 214 12.29 -5.59 -5.77
C CYS A 214 12.13 -7.09 -5.53
N ILE A 215 11.03 -7.51 -4.90
CA ILE A 215 10.56 -8.91 -4.97
C ILE A 215 9.12 -8.91 -5.50
N ARG A 216 8.85 -9.83 -6.42
CA ARG A 216 7.50 -10.13 -6.93
C ARG A 216 7.00 -11.37 -6.19
N ILE A 217 5.76 -11.32 -5.68
CA ILE A 217 5.08 -12.49 -5.10
C ILE A 217 4.67 -13.43 -6.23
#